data_AF-A0A9W4WKM3-F1
#
_entry.id   AF-A0A9W4WKM3-F1
#
_cell.length_a   1.000
_cell.length_b   1.000
_cell.length_c   1.000
_cell.angle_alpha   90.00
_cell.angle_beta   90.00
_cell.angle_gamma   90.00
#
_symmetry.space_group_name_H-M   'P 1'
#
loop_
_entity.id
_entity.type
_entity.pdbx_description
1 polymer ?
#
loop_
_entity_poly.entity_id
_entity_poly.type
_entity_poly.pdbx_seq_one_letter_code
_entity_poly.pdbx_strand_id
1 'polypeptide(L)' 'MALLGRRSFPTPIVKPLAPFIITAGIVLYTVNKIENVARSIPPFDTDPRNPRALLNKKLKEQHH' A
#
# COMPACT_ATOMS: atom_id res chain seq x y z
N MET A 1 20.19 -29.58 3.79
CA MET A 1 21.38 -28.75 4.09
C MET A 1 21.88 -28.17 2.77
N ALA A 2 22.11 -26.85 2.68
CA ALA A 2 22.33 -26.15 1.42
C ALA A 2 23.55 -26.68 0.63
N LEU A 3 23.37 -26.91 -0.67
CA LEU A 3 24.34 -27.55 -1.58
C LEU A 3 25.46 -26.61 -2.07
N LEU A 4 25.41 -25.31 -1.76
CA LEU A 4 26.35 -24.28 -2.27
C LEU A 4 26.89 -23.31 -1.18
N GLY A 5 27.23 -23.83 0.00
CA GLY A 5 28.20 -23.16 0.88
C GLY A 5 27.74 -21.96 1.71
N ARG A 6 26.50 -21.47 1.60
CA ARG A 6 25.93 -20.54 2.61
C ARG A 6 24.98 -21.28 3.52
N ARG A 7 25.45 -21.61 4.72
CA ARG A 7 24.61 -22.09 5.82
C ARG A 7 23.73 -20.92 6.29
N SER A 8 22.42 -21.12 6.32
CA SER A 8 21.52 -20.19 7.01
C SER A 8 21.74 -20.34 8.52
N PHE A 9 22.09 -19.25 9.18
CA PHE A 9 22.24 -19.20 10.63
C PHE A 9 20.95 -18.61 11.24
N PRO A 10 20.45 -19.16 12.36
CA PRO A 10 19.22 -18.70 13.00
C PRO A 10 19.46 -17.40 13.77
N THR A 11 19.69 -16.29 13.07
CA THR A 11 19.87 -14.98 13.67
C THR A 11 18.52 -14.42 14.15
N PRO A 12 18.44 -13.83 15.35
CA PRO A 12 17.19 -13.29 15.87
C PRO A 12 16.86 -11.96 15.17
N ILE A 13 16.16 -12.02 14.04
CA ILE A 13 15.81 -10.85 13.23
C ILE A 13 14.48 -10.22 13.68
N VAL A 14 13.50 -11.04 14.04
CA VAL A 14 12.14 -10.57 14.35
C VAL A 14 12.11 -9.68 15.59
N LYS A 15 12.77 -10.08 16.69
CA LYS A 15 12.76 -9.30 17.94
C LYS A 15 13.30 -7.87 17.79
N PRO A 16 14.50 -7.64 17.23
CA PRO A 16 15.01 -6.28 17.04
C PRO A 16 14.28 -5.50 15.94
N LEU A 17 13.76 -6.19 14.90
CA LEU A 17 13.05 -5.51 13.81
C LEU A 17 11.57 -5.27 14.07
N ALA A 18 10.98 -5.92 15.08
CA ALA A 18 9.57 -5.79 15.43
C ALA A 18 9.05 -4.34 15.50
N PRO A 19 9.68 -3.39 16.23
CA PRO A 19 9.19 -2.02 16.27
C PRO A 19 9.17 -1.36 14.88
N PHE A 20 10.16 -1.62 14.03
CA PHE A 20 10.20 -1.06 12.68
C PHE A 20 9.11 -1.63 11.78
N ILE A 21 8.87 -2.94 11.85
CA ILE A 21 7.80 -3.59 11.08
C ILE A 21 6.43 -3.06 11.51
N ILE A 22 6.21 -2.91 12.82
CA ILE A 22 4.97 -2.35 13.37
C ILE A 22 4.78 -0.91 12.90
N THR A 23 5.80 -0.07 13.05
CA THR A 23 5.74 1.33 12.60
C THR A 23 5.52 1.43 11.09
N ALA A 24 6.17 0.59 10.28
CA ALA A 24 5.94 0.56 8.84
C ALA A 24 4.48 0.22 8.51
N GLY A 25 3.87 -0.75 9.21
CA GLY A 25 2.45 -1.08 9.06
C GLY A 25 1.54 0.11 9.41
N ILE A 26 1.83 0.83 10.50
CA ILE A 26 1.07 2.02 10.92
C ILE A 26 1.17 3.14 9.87
N VAL A 27 2.39 3.43 9.41
CA VAL A 27 2.62 4.47 8.40
C VAL A 27 1.90 4.12 7.10
N LEU A 28 2.02 2.87 6.64
CA LEU A 28 1.35 2.41 5.43
C LEU A 28 -0.16 2.57 5.53
N TYR A 29 -0.78 2.17 6.65
CA TYR A 29 -2.21 2.35 6.86
C TYR A 29 -2.61 3.84 6.85
N THR A 30 -1.83 4.68 7.52
CA THR A 30 -2.12 6.11 7.66
C THR A 30 -2.00 6.82 6.32
N VAL A 31 -0.94 6.57 5.56
CA VAL A 31 -0.71 7.13 4.22
C VAL A 31 -1.82 6.71 3.26
N ASN A 32 -2.20 5.42 3.26
CA ASN A 32 -3.33 4.94 2.45
C ASN A 32 -4.63 5.68 2.76
N LYS A 33 -4.90 5.96 4.03
CA LYS A 33 -6.10 6.70 4.44
C LYS A 33 -6.05 8.16 3.98
N ILE A 34 -4.91 8.82 4.11
CA ILE A 34 -4.72 10.20 3.66
C ILE A 34 -4.84 10.29 2.13
N GLU A 35 -4.20 9.38 1.39
CA GLU A 35 -4.28 9.33 -0.07
C GLU A 35 -5.73 9.16 -0.56
N ASN A 36 -6.53 8.34 0.12
CA ASN A 36 -7.95 8.17 -0.22
C ASN A 36 -8.74 9.48 -0.15
N VAL A 37 -8.44 10.33 0.83
CA VAL A 37 -9.07 11.65 0.97
C VAL A 37 -8.49 12.63 -0.05
N ALA A 38 -7.16 12.66 -0.20
CA ALA A 38 -6.47 13.54 -1.13
C ALA A 38 -6.87 13.31 -2.60
N ARG A 39 -7.26 12.09 -2.98
CA ARG A 39 -7.76 11.79 -4.33
C ARG A 39 -9.22 12.20 -4.56
N SER A 40 -9.94 12.59 -3.52
CA SER A 40 -11.35 13.02 -3.63
C SER A 40 -11.53 14.54 -3.66
N ILE A 41 -10.45 15.30 -3.52
CA ILE A 41 -10.50 16.77 -3.57
C ILE A 41 -10.29 17.27 -5.01
N PRO A 42 -10.98 18.34 -5.44
CA PRO A 42 -10.67 19.02 -6.69
C PRO A 42 -9.26 19.63 -6.67
N PRO A 43 -8.49 19.61 -7.78
CA PRO A 43 -8.83 19.09 -9.12
C PRO A 43 -8.49 17.60 -9.33
N PHE A 44 -8.01 16.91 -8.30
CA PHE A 44 -7.49 15.54 -8.41
C PHE A 44 -8.59 14.46 -8.49
N ASP A 45 -9.81 14.83 -8.15
CA ASP A 45 -11.01 13.99 -8.24
C ASP A 45 -11.40 13.63 -9.69
N THR A 46 -11.08 14.50 -10.63
CA THR A 46 -11.41 14.37 -12.06
C THR A 46 -10.20 14.04 -12.93
N ASP A 47 -9.01 13.90 -12.34
CA ASP A 47 -7.80 13.51 -13.06
C ASP A 47 -7.99 12.12 -13.70
N PRO A 48 -7.75 11.95 -15.03
CA PRO A 48 -7.86 10.66 -15.70
C PRO A 48 -6.90 9.59 -15.16
N ARG A 49 -5.87 9.99 -14.41
CA ARG A 49 -4.93 9.07 -13.73
C ARG A 49 -5.47 8.55 -12.41
N ASN A 50 -6.50 9.19 -11.84
CA ASN A 50 -7.11 8.77 -10.59
C ASN A 50 -7.92 7.48 -10.83
N PRO A 51 -7.52 6.33 -10.25
CA PRO A 51 -8.24 5.08 -10.44
C PRO A 51 -9.69 5.14 -9.98
N ARG A 52 -10.01 5.98 -8.98
CA ARG A 52 -11.39 6.16 -8.49
C ARG A 52 -12.24 6.90 -9.50
N ALA A 53 -11.70 7.90 -10.19
CA ALA A 53 -12.42 8.61 -11.25
C ALA A 53 -12.77 7.66 -12.41
N LEU A 54 -11.81 6.83 -12.82
CA LEU A 54 -12.02 5.79 -13.84
C LEU A 54 -13.07 4.76 -13.41
N LEU A 55 -13.00 4.29 -12.16
CA LEU A 55 -13.98 3.35 -11.61
C LEU A 55 -15.39 3.97 -11.59
N ASN A 56 -15.53 5.20 -11.09
CA ASN A 56 -16.81 5.90 -11.03
C ASN A 56 -17.41 6.12 -12.43
N LYS A 57 -16.57 6.40 -13.44
CA LYS A 57 -17.01 6.51 -14.84
C LYS A 57 -17.56 5.18 -15.36
N LYS A 58 -16.83 4.08 -15.15
CA LYS A 58 -17.29 2.73 -15.53
C LYS A 58 -18.60 2.34 -14.85
N LEU A 59 -18.74 2.64 -13.56
CA LEU A 59 -19.98 2.37 -12.82
C LEU A 59 -21.16 3.15 -13.40
N LYS A 60 -20.98 4.44 -13.73
CA LYS A 60 -22.02 5.24 -14.38
C LYS A 60 -22.43 4.69 -15.76
N GLU A 61 -21.47 4.22 -16.55
CA GLU A 61 -21.72 3.59 -17.86
C GLU A 61 -22.45 2.25 -17.75
N GLN A 62 -22.27 1.49 -16.65
CA GLN A 62 -22.98 0.21 -16.44
C GLN A 62 -24.41 0.37 -15.90
N HIS A 63 -24.72 1.51 -15.29
CA HIS A 63 -26.04 1.81 -14.73
C HIS A 63 -26.94 2.63 -15.69
N HIS A 64 -26.49 2.86 -16.92
CA HIS A 64 -27.26 3.43 -18.03
C HIS A 64 -27.46 2.38 -19.12
#